data_AF-A0AAX3VTJ6-F1
#
_entry.id   AF-A0AAX3VTJ6-F1
#
_cell.length_a   1.000
_cell.length_b   1.000
_cell.length_c   1.000
_cell.angle_alpha   90.00
_cell.angle_beta   90.00
_cell.angle_gamma   90.00
#
_symmetry.space_group_name_H-M   'P 1'
#
loop_
_entity.id
_entity.type
_entity.pdbx_description
1 polymer ?
#
loop_
_entity_poly.entity_id
_entity_poly.type
_entity_poly.pdbx_seq_one_letter_code
_entity_poly.pdbx_strand_id
1 'polypeptide(L)'
;MENETLSNLSASAASVLSSNQDSINWISIIILLAITAVGSYIGSYLQRKGLNRAEKENFQQIHNQLRTTTETTERIKQEIHLILNRKDRLWHQRREKLEEFVSCLTEVESYKNKILNVLIFQQHGVIIEPNPINKLMMLQTLYFPEFEAPVLSIGEIVGEIENSVRTLSYHNSELLKERVI
;
A
#
# COMPACT_ATOMS: atom_id res chain seq x y z
N MET A 1 71.72 -32.93 87.85
CA MET A 1 72.01 -32.69 86.42
C MET A 1 70.91 -33.16 85.47
N GLU A 2 69.89 -33.92 85.91
CA GLU A 2 68.80 -34.40 85.02
C GLU A 2 67.66 -33.39 84.77
N ASN A 3 67.53 -32.33 85.58
CA ASN A 3 66.40 -31.38 85.49
C ASN A 3 66.59 -30.27 84.43
N GLU A 4 67.83 -30.04 83.96
CA GLU A 4 68.12 -29.08 82.89
C GLU A 4 67.94 -29.65 81.48
N THR A 5 68.01 -30.98 81.32
CA THR A 5 67.86 -31.60 79.99
C THR A 5 66.40 -31.69 79.56
N LEU A 6 65.47 -31.94 80.49
CA LEU A 6 64.04 -32.00 80.22
C LEU A 6 63.41 -30.63 79.95
N SER A 7 63.85 -29.58 80.65
CA SER A 7 63.38 -28.21 80.40
C SER A 7 63.84 -27.72 79.02
N ASN A 8 65.08 -28.00 78.62
CA ASN A 8 65.61 -27.65 77.30
C ASN A 8 64.94 -28.43 76.16
N LEU A 9 64.55 -29.69 76.38
CA LEU A 9 63.78 -30.48 75.40
C LEU A 9 62.36 -29.93 75.20
N SER A 10 61.66 -29.57 76.29
CA SER A 10 60.32 -28.97 76.18
C SER A 10 60.34 -27.58 75.52
N ALA A 11 61.37 -26.77 75.79
CA ALA A 11 61.55 -25.45 75.17
C ALA A 11 61.88 -25.55 73.67
N SER A 12 62.65 -26.58 73.28
CA SER A 12 62.96 -26.84 71.87
C SER A 12 61.76 -27.42 71.10
N ALA A 13 60.95 -28.28 71.72
CA ALA A 13 59.70 -28.75 71.13
C ALA A 13 58.68 -27.61 70.94
N ALA A 14 58.55 -26.72 71.93
CA ALA A 14 57.66 -25.56 71.84
C ALA A 14 58.07 -24.55 70.76
N SER A 15 59.37 -24.29 70.58
CA SER A 15 59.87 -23.36 69.57
C SER A 15 59.79 -23.91 68.13
N VAL A 16 59.92 -25.23 67.97
CA VAL A 16 59.70 -25.89 66.67
C VAL A 16 58.21 -25.92 66.30
N LEU A 17 57.32 -26.06 67.28
CA LEU A 17 55.86 -25.99 67.03
C LEU A 17 55.40 -24.57 66.73
N SER A 18 55.91 -23.54 67.42
CA SER A 18 55.54 -22.14 67.16
C SER A 18 56.09 -21.61 65.83
N SER A 19 57.32 -21.98 65.45
CA SER A 19 57.92 -21.56 64.17
C SER A 19 57.24 -22.18 62.94
N ASN A 20 56.69 -23.40 63.07
CA ASN A 20 55.90 -24.03 62.01
C ASN A 20 54.47 -23.46 61.94
N GLN A 21 53.90 -23.00 63.05
CA GLN A 21 52.56 -22.39 63.06
C GLN A 21 52.52 -21.06 62.27
N ASP A 22 53.54 -20.22 62.40
CA ASP A 22 53.59 -18.94 61.68
C ASP A 22 53.83 -19.15 60.18
N SER A 23 54.67 -20.12 59.79
CA SER A 23 54.96 -20.40 58.37
C SER A 23 53.78 -21.07 57.63
N ILE A 24 53.02 -21.93 58.30
CA ILE A 24 51.78 -22.55 57.75
C ILE A 24 50.70 -21.48 57.49
N ASN A 25 50.64 -20.42 58.29
CA ASN A 25 49.68 -19.33 58.12
C ASN A 25 49.94 -18.53 56.83
N TRP A 26 51.20 -18.20 56.52
CA TRP A 26 51.54 -17.43 55.31
C TRP A 26 51.30 -18.21 54.01
N ILE A 27 51.62 -19.51 53.99
CA ILE A 27 51.36 -20.37 52.83
C ILE A 27 49.85 -20.47 52.54
N SER A 28 49.04 -20.61 53.58
CA SER A 28 47.58 -20.69 53.45
C SER A 28 46.98 -19.40 52.90
N ILE A 29 47.49 -18.23 53.32
CA ILE A 29 47.09 -16.92 52.80
C ILE A 29 47.45 -16.77 51.32
N ILE A 30 48.65 -17.20 50.90
CA ILE A 30 49.09 -17.14 49.50
C ILE A 30 48.21 -18.04 48.62
N ILE A 31 47.89 -19.26 49.09
CA ILE A 31 47.00 -20.18 48.38
C ILE A 31 45.59 -19.58 48.24
N LEU A 32 45.05 -19.00 49.32
CA LEU A 32 43.74 -18.35 49.28
C LEU A 32 43.71 -17.17 48.30
N LEU A 33 44.78 -16.38 48.28
CA LEU A 33 44.95 -15.25 47.37
C LEU A 33 45.03 -15.74 45.91
N ALA A 34 45.78 -16.82 45.65
CA ALA A 34 45.87 -17.44 44.33
C ALA A 34 44.52 -17.98 43.85
N ILE A 35 43.77 -18.69 44.70
CA ILE A 35 42.42 -19.19 44.38
C ILE A 35 41.46 -18.04 44.11
N THR A 36 41.51 -16.98 44.91
CA THR A 36 40.65 -15.79 44.72
C THR A 36 40.99 -15.05 43.43
N ALA A 37 42.27 -14.92 43.09
CA ALA A 37 42.73 -14.30 41.85
C ALA A 37 42.28 -15.10 40.62
N VAL A 38 42.43 -16.43 40.66
CA VAL A 38 41.99 -17.33 39.57
C VAL A 38 40.47 -17.33 39.45
N GLY A 39 39.74 -17.40 40.57
CA GLY A 39 38.28 -17.35 40.61
C GLY A 39 37.74 -16.03 40.05
N SER A 40 38.36 -14.89 40.38
CA SER A 40 38.01 -13.57 39.85
C SER A 40 38.31 -13.46 38.35
N TYR A 41 39.43 -14.00 37.88
CA TYR A 41 39.78 -14.02 36.46
C TYR A 41 38.80 -14.85 35.63
N ILE A 42 38.46 -16.07 36.10
CA ILE A 42 37.50 -16.94 35.41
C ILE A 42 36.09 -16.33 35.45
N GLY A 43 35.67 -15.79 36.61
CA GLY A 43 34.38 -15.13 36.77
C GLY A 43 34.19 -13.94 35.83
N SER A 44 35.17 -13.06 35.76
CA SER A 44 35.15 -11.90 34.85
C SER A 44 35.18 -12.32 33.36
N TYR A 45 35.93 -13.37 33.01
CA TYR A 45 35.93 -13.91 31.65
C TYR A 45 34.57 -14.48 31.24
N LEU A 46 33.95 -15.31 32.09
CA LEU A 46 32.62 -15.88 31.85
C LEU A 46 31.55 -14.79 31.78
N GLN A 47 31.61 -13.80 32.67
CA GLN A 47 30.71 -12.65 32.65
C GLN A 47 30.83 -11.89 31.33
N ARG A 48 32.05 -11.59 30.87
CA ARG A 48 32.30 -10.88 29.61
C ARG A 48 31.82 -11.69 28.40
N LYS A 49 32.03 -13.01 28.41
CA LYS A 49 31.53 -13.90 27.34
C LYS A 49 29.99 -13.95 27.33
N GLY A 50 29.36 -13.97 28.50
CA GLY A 50 27.90 -13.91 28.65
C GLY A 50 27.33 -12.59 28.12
N LEU A 51 27.93 -11.46 28.49
CA LEU A 51 27.56 -10.13 28.01
C LEU A 51 27.70 -10.03 26.49
N ASN A 52 28.83 -10.44 25.91
CA ASN A 52 29.01 -10.43 24.46
C ASN A 52 27.98 -11.29 23.72
N ARG A 53 27.58 -12.43 24.31
CA ARG A 53 26.55 -13.30 23.73
C ARG A 53 25.17 -12.66 23.81
N ALA A 54 24.81 -12.09 24.96
CA ALA A 54 23.53 -11.39 25.15
C ALA A 54 23.42 -10.16 24.24
N GLU A 55 24.51 -9.40 24.09
CA GLU A 55 24.57 -8.24 23.19
C GLU A 55 24.38 -8.66 21.73
N LYS A 56 25.05 -9.73 21.29
CA LYS A 56 24.89 -10.27 19.94
C LYS A 56 23.45 -10.74 19.68
N GLU A 57 22.83 -11.40 20.65
CA GLU A 57 21.44 -11.85 20.55
C GLU A 57 20.48 -10.66 20.47
N ASN A 58 20.66 -9.64 21.32
CA ASN A 58 19.85 -8.42 21.28
C ASN A 58 20.00 -7.68 19.94
N PHE A 59 21.24 -7.56 19.43
CA PHE A 59 21.49 -6.97 18.12
C PHE A 59 20.78 -7.73 17.00
N GLN A 60 20.81 -9.07 17.02
CA GLN A 60 20.08 -9.89 16.05
C GLN A 60 18.57 -9.69 16.15
N GLN A 61 18.02 -9.59 17.36
CA GLN A 61 16.59 -9.31 17.57
C GLN A 61 16.21 -7.93 17.01
N ILE A 62 16.98 -6.88 17.32
CA ILE A 62 16.76 -5.52 16.80
C ILE A 62 16.84 -5.50 15.28
N HIS A 63 17.86 -6.14 14.70
CA HIS A 63 18.01 -6.22 13.25
C HIS A 63 16.82 -6.93 12.59
N ASN A 64 16.35 -8.04 13.17
CA ASN A 64 15.19 -8.77 12.66
C ASN A 64 13.92 -7.92 12.77
N GLN A 65 13.71 -7.24 13.89
CA GLN A 65 12.58 -6.32 14.05
C GLN A 65 12.61 -5.19 13.02
N LEU A 66 13.77 -4.58 12.79
CA LEU A 66 13.93 -3.54 11.79
C LEU A 66 13.60 -4.07 10.39
N ARG A 67 14.17 -5.23 10.03
CA ARG A 67 13.88 -5.90 8.77
C ARG A 67 12.39 -6.17 8.59
N THR A 68 11.73 -6.78 9.58
CA THR A 68 10.30 -7.07 9.52
C THR A 68 9.47 -5.79 9.40
N THR A 69 9.86 -4.73 10.11
CA THR A 69 9.18 -3.42 10.05
C THR A 69 9.32 -2.79 8.67
N THR A 70 10.53 -2.83 8.08
CA THR A 70 10.78 -2.33 6.72
C THR A 70 10.02 -3.15 5.69
N GLU A 71 10.08 -4.48 5.74
CA GLU A 71 9.33 -5.36 4.83
C GLU A 71 7.82 -5.11 4.93
N THR A 72 7.29 -4.95 6.14
CA THR A 72 5.87 -4.66 6.36
C THR A 72 5.50 -3.28 5.82
N THR A 73 6.33 -2.27 6.06
CA THR A 73 6.11 -0.91 5.58
C THR A 73 6.14 -0.84 4.05
N GLU A 74 7.10 -1.52 3.41
CA GLU A 74 7.16 -1.58 1.95
C GLU A 74 5.97 -2.33 1.35
N ARG A 75 5.51 -3.42 1.98
CA ARG A 75 4.26 -4.08 1.56
C ARG A 75 3.06 -3.15 1.65
N ILE A 76 2.89 -2.43 2.76
CA ILE A 76 1.79 -1.47 2.94
C ILE A 76 1.86 -0.38 1.88
N LYS A 77 3.05 0.20 1.62
CA LYS A 77 3.24 1.21 0.57
C LYS A 77 2.85 0.67 -0.80
N GLN A 78 3.28 -0.55 -1.14
CA GLN A 78 2.93 -1.20 -2.40
C GLN A 78 1.42 -1.41 -2.53
N GLU A 79 0.77 -1.89 -1.47
CA GLU A 79 -0.68 -2.11 -1.46
C GLU A 79 -1.45 -0.80 -1.63
N ILE A 80 -1.08 0.25 -0.90
CA ILE A 80 -1.65 1.59 -1.05
C ILE A 80 -1.48 2.09 -2.48
N HIS A 81 -0.28 1.97 -3.04
CA HIS A 81 0.00 2.40 -4.42
C HIS A 81 -0.84 1.63 -5.44
N LEU A 82 -1.05 0.32 -5.26
CA LEU A 82 -1.94 -0.47 -6.12
C LEU A 82 -3.40 0.01 -6.02
N ILE A 83 -3.89 0.28 -4.81
CA ILE A 83 -5.25 0.78 -4.59
C ILE A 83 -5.45 2.14 -5.24
N LEU A 84 -4.50 3.07 -5.02
CA LEU A 84 -4.53 4.41 -5.62
C LEU A 84 -4.52 4.32 -7.15
N ASN A 85 -3.60 3.56 -7.73
CA ASN A 85 -3.53 3.39 -9.19
C ASN A 85 -4.81 2.79 -9.78
N ARG A 86 -5.44 1.82 -9.10
CA ARG A 86 -6.72 1.27 -9.54
C ARG A 86 -7.82 2.32 -9.51
N LYS A 87 -7.90 3.07 -8.42
CA LYS A 87 -8.86 4.16 -8.27
C LYS A 87 -8.66 5.21 -9.35
N ASP A 88 -7.44 5.69 -9.56
CA ASP A 88 -7.12 6.70 -10.56
C ASP A 88 -7.46 6.22 -11.97
N ARG A 89 -7.13 4.96 -12.30
CA ARG A 89 -7.52 4.35 -13.60
C ARG A 89 -9.04 4.35 -13.80
N LEU A 90 -9.81 3.97 -12.78
CA LEU A 90 -11.28 3.99 -12.85
C LEU A 90 -11.81 5.42 -13.01
N TRP A 91 -11.22 6.39 -12.32
CA TRP A 91 -11.57 7.80 -12.46
C TRP A 91 -11.27 8.33 -13.86
N HIS A 92 -10.10 8.03 -14.40
CA HIS A 92 -9.72 8.40 -15.76
C HIS A 92 -10.66 7.76 -16.79
N GLN A 93 -10.93 6.47 -16.69
CA GLN A 93 -11.85 5.78 -17.60
C GLN A 93 -13.26 6.37 -17.53
N ARG A 94 -13.79 6.63 -16.33
CA ARG A 94 -15.11 7.26 -16.17
C ARG A 94 -15.14 8.66 -16.78
N ARG A 95 -14.07 9.45 -16.60
CA ARG A 95 -13.94 10.78 -17.17
C ARG A 95 -13.90 10.74 -18.70
N GLU A 96 -13.09 9.88 -19.29
CA GLU A 96 -13.01 9.72 -20.75
C GLU A 96 -14.37 9.37 -21.34
N LYS A 97 -15.12 8.48 -20.68
CA LYS A 97 -16.49 8.12 -21.12
C LYS A 97 -17.48 9.25 -20.93
N LEU A 98 -17.31 10.09 -19.91
CA LEU A 98 -18.15 11.27 -19.72
C LEU A 98 -17.87 12.32 -20.81
N GLU A 99 -16.60 12.53 -21.16
CA GLU A 99 -16.20 13.40 -22.27
C GLU A 99 -16.80 12.91 -23.59
N GLU A 100 -16.70 11.60 -23.87
CA GLU A 100 -17.32 10.97 -25.05
C GLU A 100 -18.85 11.11 -25.05
N PHE A 101 -19.49 10.96 -23.89
CA PHE A 101 -20.94 11.12 -23.72
C PHE A 101 -21.40 12.56 -24.00
N VAL A 102 -20.67 13.55 -23.48
CA VAL A 102 -20.95 14.97 -23.73
C VAL A 102 -20.74 15.32 -25.21
N SER A 103 -19.68 14.80 -25.85
CA SER A 103 -19.50 14.96 -27.29
C SER A 103 -20.70 14.41 -28.08
N CYS A 104 -21.20 13.23 -27.73
CA CYS A 104 -22.40 12.66 -28.37
C CYS A 104 -23.65 13.52 -28.15
N LEU A 105 -23.82 14.14 -26.97
CA LEU A 105 -24.92 15.09 -26.73
C LEU A 105 -24.84 16.29 -27.67
N THR A 106 -23.65 16.86 -27.86
CA THR A 106 -23.47 17.99 -28.78
C THR A 106 -23.71 17.60 -30.25
N GLU A 107 -23.39 16.36 -30.63
CA GLU A 107 -23.72 15.80 -31.95
C GLU A 107 -25.24 15.68 -32.13
N VAL A 108 -25.97 15.18 -31.12
CA VAL A 108 -27.44 15.09 -31.13
C VAL A 108 -28.08 16.47 -31.23
N GLU A 109 -27.57 17.46 -30.50
CA GLU A 109 -28.07 18.83 -30.59
C GLU A 109 -27.84 19.43 -31.99
N SER A 110 -26.64 19.23 -32.54
CA SER A 110 -26.29 19.67 -33.90
C SER A 110 -27.19 18.99 -34.94
N TYR A 111 -27.46 17.70 -34.77
CA TYR A 111 -28.34 16.91 -35.63
C TYR A 111 -29.78 17.43 -35.58
N LYS A 112 -30.34 17.67 -34.39
CA LYS A 112 -31.65 18.30 -34.19
C LYS A 112 -31.73 19.65 -34.92
N ASN A 113 -30.71 20.50 -34.77
CA ASN A 113 -30.68 21.81 -35.41
C ASN A 113 -30.60 21.71 -36.94
N LYS A 114 -29.84 20.73 -37.48
CA LYS A 114 -29.84 20.43 -38.92
C LYS A 114 -31.24 20.07 -39.40
N ILE A 115 -31.92 19.13 -38.72
CA ILE A 115 -33.29 18.70 -39.10
C ILE A 115 -34.27 19.87 -39.05
N LEU A 116 -34.25 20.68 -37.98
CA LEU A 116 -35.12 21.85 -37.86
C LEU A 116 -34.89 22.87 -38.98
N ASN A 117 -33.64 23.11 -39.37
CA ASN A 117 -33.33 23.97 -40.51
C ASN A 117 -33.91 23.42 -41.82
N VAL A 118 -33.84 22.10 -42.05
CA VAL A 118 -34.49 21.48 -43.23
C VAL A 118 -35.99 21.74 -43.23
N LEU A 119 -36.64 21.59 -42.07
CA LEU A 119 -38.07 21.81 -41.90
C LEU A 119 -38.45 23.27 -42.20
N ILE A 120 -37.73 24.23 -41.63
CA ILE A 120 -38.02 25.67 -41.76
C ILE A 120 -37.79 26.16 -43.19
N PHE A 121 -36.69 25.75 -43.82
CA PHE A 121 -36.29 26.28 -45.13
C PHE A 121 -36.79 25.44 -46.32
N GLN A 122 -37.56 24.38 -46.07
CA GLN A 122 -38.07 23.46 -47.09
C GLN A 122 -36.98 23.00 -48.08
N GLN A 123 -35.77 22.77 -47.57
CA GLN A 123 -34.66 22.37 -48.42
C GLN A 123 -34.87 20.94 -48.93
N HIS A 124 -34.93 20.81 -50.25
CA HIS A 124 -35.05 19.52 -50.92
C HIS A 124 -33.66 18.91 -51.12
N GLY A 125 -33.50 17.61 -50.82
CA GLY A 125 -32.27 16.86 -51.11
C GLY A 125 -31.23 16.76 -49.98
N VAL A 126 -31.61 17.04 -48.73
CA VAL A 126 -30.68 16.87 -47.60
C VAL A 126 -30.49 15.37 -47.29
N ILE A 127 -29.23 14.93 -47.33
CA ILE A 127 -28.85 13.58 -46.91
C ILE A 127 -28.97 13.54 -45.39
N ILE A 128 -29.92 12.76 -44.89
CA ILE A 128 -30.11 12.55 -43.45
C ILE A 128 -28.97 11.67 -42.95
N GLU A 129 -28.08 12.25 -42.16
CA GLU A 129 -27.01 11.53 -41.47
C GLU A 129 -27.59 10.47 -40.49
N PRO A 130 -26.84 9.40 -40.18
CA PRO A 130 -27.26 8.41 -39.20
C PRO A 130 -27.56 9.06 -37.85
N ASN A 131 -28.68 8.69 -37.23
CA ASN A 131 -29.11 9.30 -35.97
C ASN A 131 -28.08 9.01 -34.85
N PRO A 132 -27.42 10.06 -34.28
CA PRO A 132 -26.42 9.90 -33.23
C PRO A 132 -26.99 9.43 -31.88
N ILE A 133 -28.33 9.43 -31.71
CA ILE A 133 -29.00 8.99 -30.49
C ILE A 133 -28.65 7.55 -30.12
N ASN A 134 -28.43 6.66 -31.09
CA ASN A 134 -28.11 5.26 -30.84
C ASN A 134 -26.78 5.12 -30.08
N LYS A 135 -25.78 5.92 -30.45
CA LYS A 135 -24.49 5.96 -29.77
C LYS A 135 -24.64 6.53 -28.35
N LEU A 136 -25.46 7.56 -28.19
CA LEU A 136 -25.78 8.14 -26.89
C LEU A 136 -26.45 7.13 -25.95
N MET A 137 -27.47 6.41 -26.44
CA MET A 137 -28.18 5.36 -25.69
C MET A 137 -27.23 4.21 -25.29
N MET A 138 -26.35 3.78 -26.20
CA MET A 138 -25.34 2.77 -25.91
C MET A 138 -24.40 3.22 -24.78
N LEU A 139 -23.88 4.46 -24.84
CA LEU A 139 -22.99 5.00 -23.81
C LEU A 139 -23.71 5.15 -22.46
N GLN A 140 -24.96 5.62 -22.46
CA GLN A 140 -25.80 5.71 -21.27
C GLN A 140 -26.00 4.34 -20.63
N THR A 141 -26.41 3.33 -21.41
CA THR A 141 -26.67 1.98 -20.90
C THR A 141 -25.41 1.34 -20.31
N LEU A 142 -24.25 1.54 -20.94
CA LEU A 142 -23.00 0.90 -20.51
C LEU A 142 -22.30 1.60 -19.35
N TYR A 143 -22.31 2.94 -19.32
CA TYR A 143 -21.46 3.71 -18.40
C TYR A 143 -22.21 4.63 -17.46
N PHE A 144 -23.41 5.09 -17.83
CA PHE A 144 -24.16 6.10 -17.07
C PHE A 144 -25.65 5.78 -16.97
N PRO A 145 -26.03 4.65 -16.34
CA PRO A 145 -27.44 4.27 -16.18
C PRO A 145 -28.26 5.35 -15.45
N GLU A 146 -27.63 6.18 -14.61
CA GLU A 146 -28.27 7.31 -13.94
C GLU A 146 -28.90 8.34 -14.90
N PHE A 147 -28.46 8.39 -16.17
CA PHE A 147 -28.98 9.32 -17.18
C PHE A 147 -30.02 8.68 -18.11
N GLU A 148 -30.57 7.51 -17.77
CA GLU A 148 -31.57 6.83 -18.59
C GLU A 148 -32.78 7.73 -18.91
N ALA A 149 -33.45 8.26 -17.88
CA ALA A 149 -34.66 9.05 -18.08
C ALA A 149 -34.43 10.34 -18.91
N PRO A 150 -33.37 11.15 -18.68
CA PRO A 150 -33.04 12.26 -19.56
C PRO A 150 -32.70 11.86 -21.00
N VAL A 151 -31.98 10.75 -21.21
CA VAL A 151 -31.60 10.31 -22.56
C VAL A 151 -32.81 9.79 -23.33
N LEU A 152 -33.72 9.07 -22.66
CA LEU A 152 -34.97 8.61 -23.26
C LEU A 152 -35.84 9.78 -23.71
N SER A 153 -36.01 10.82 -22.89
CA SER A 153 -36.82 11.99 -23.29
C SER A 153 -36.21 12.75 -24.46
N ILE A 154 -34.88 12.87 -24.53
CA ILE A 154 -34.20 13.43 -25.71
C ILE A 154 -34.47 12.56 -26.93
N GLY A 155 -34.40 11.24 -26.79
CA GLY A 155 -34.68 10.29 -27.86
C GLY A 155 -36.11 10.39 -28.40
N GLU A 156 -37.10 10.51 -27.52
CA GLU A 156 -38.51 10.73 -27.87
C GLU A 156 -38.68 12.03 -28.67
N ILE A 157 -38.13 13.14 -28.18
CA ILE A 157 -38.21 14.45 -28.86
C ILE A 157 -37.58 14.40 -30.25
N VAL A 158 -36.37 13.82 -30.37
CA VAL A 158 -35.70 13.68 -31.67
C VAL A 158 -36.52 12.80 -32.61
N GLY A 159 -37.08 11.69 -32.11
CA GLY A 159 -37.95 10.81 -32.88
C GLY A 159 -39.24 11.47 -33.37
N GLU A 160 -39.88 12.29 -32.54
CA GLU A 160 -41.06 13.07 -32.93
C GLU A 160 -40.73 14.08 -34.04
N ILE A 161 -39.59 14.77 -33.93
CA ILE A 161 -39.12 15.72 -34.94
C ILE A 161 -38.83 14.99 -36.27
N GLU A 162 -38.12 13.85 -36.23
CA GLU A 162 -37.84 13.04 -37.42
C GLU A 162 -39.11 12.55 -38.10
N ASN A 163 -40.09 12.06 -37.32
CA ASN A 163 -41.37 11.61 -37.84
C ASN A 163 -42.13 12.77 -38.51
N SER A 164 -42.12 13.95 -37.89
CA SER A 164 -42.77 15.16 -38.42
C SER A 164 -42.13 15.62 -39.74
N VAL A 165 -40.79 15.56 -39.85
CA VAL A 165 -40.10 15.88 -41.11
C VAL A 165 -40.43 14.85 -42.19
N ARG A 166 -40.51 13.57 -41.83
CA ARG A 166 -40.84 12.51 -42.77
C ARG A 166 -42.26 12.67 -43.33
N THR A 167 -43.25 12.98 -42.49
CA THR A 167 -44.64 13.19 -42.95
C THR A 167 -44.78 14.43 -43.84
N LEU A 168 -44.11 15.54 -43.50
CA LEU A 168 -44.08 16.74 -44.33
C LEU A 168 -43.39 16.50 -45.68
N SER A 169 -42.29 15.74 -45.69
CA SER A 169 -41.60 15.38 -46.93
C SER A 169 -42.50 14.57 -47.86
N TYR A 170 -43.25 13.59 -47.33
CA TYR A 170 -44.21 12.83 -48.12
C TYR A 170 -45.33 13.72 -48.69
N HIS A 171 -45.93 14.57 -47.85
CA HIS A 171 -47.03 15.45 -48.29
C HIS A 171 -46.60 16.43 -49.39
N ASN A 172 -45.43 17.05 -49.26
CA ASN A 172 -44.91 17.95 -50.29
C ASN A 172 -44.57 17.21 -51.59
N SER A 173 -44.10 15.96 -51.50
CA SER A 173 -43.83 15.16 -52.70
C SER A 173 -45.10 14.81 -53.50
N GLU A 174 -46.24 14.64 -52.84
CA GLU A 174 -47.54 14.43 -53.48
C GLU A 174 -48.02 15.70 -54.19
N LEU A 175 -47.96 16.85 -53.52
CA LEU A 175 -48.34 18.15 -54.10
C LEU A 175 -47.50 18.53 -55.34
N LEU A 176 -46.21 18.17 -55.34
CA LEU A 176 -45.34 18.40 -56.50
C LEU A 176 -45.68 17.47 -57.67
N LYS A 177 -46.11 16.23 -57.42
CA LYS A 177 -46.59 15.33 -58.49
C LYS A 177 -47.90 15.84 -59.09
N GLU A 178 -48.80 16.37 -58.28
CA GLU A 178 -50.10 16.88 -58.73
C GLU A 178 -49.97 18.16 -59.57
N ARG A 179 -48.95 19.01 -59.32
CA ARG A 179 -48.69 20.22 -60.12
C ARG A 179 -47.99 20.00 -61.46
N VAL A 180 -47.38 18.83 -61.67
CA VAL A 180 -46.58 18.52 -62.87
C VAL A 180 -47.42 17.80 -63.94
N ILE A 181 -48.65 17.40 -63.60
CA ILE A 181 -49.65 16.82 -64.52
C ILE A 181 -50.61 17.93 -64.98
#